data_AF-A0A830HB32-F1
#
_entry.id   AF-A0A830HB32-F1
#
_cell.length_a   1.000
_cell.length_b   1.000
_cell.length_c   1.000
_cell.angle_alpha   90.00
_cell.angle_beta   90.00
_cell.angle_gamma   90.00
#
_symmetry.space_group_name_H-M   'P 1'
#
loop_
_entity.id
_entity.type
_entity.pdbx_description
1 polymer ?
#
loop_
_entity_poly.entity_id
_entity_poly.type
_entity_poly.pdbx_seq_one_letter_code
_entity_poly.pdbx_strand_id
1 'polypeptide(L)'
;MGAHEPSIHPTAYIAPTASLIGDVAIGREASVWFGAVIRGDADSISIGEGSNIQDLSVLHADPGFPLRVGNRCTVGHRVTLHGCTIHDDAIIGMGATILNGVIVGEGSVVGACSVVLEGTVIPPHSLAVGTPAVVRKTYDRDEAVARANDNARQYVARGRLYQRACLRTEHEKRETPKMIEGKNTVDLLLQEEEQQQQQQIAAAHDTQRTEQRLKNIEGELQDLARLAAAAEAPVDVFVKKQSARDFTQDDDSHACAKARRALTNEKVVAVTTASNFALLLLLAYKAGMNWFFQ
;
A
#
# COMPACT_ATOMS: atom_id res chain seq x y z
N MET A 1 -18.58 -1.21 -33.61
CA MET A 1 -18.24 -1.35 -32.18
C MET A 1 -19.55 -1.27 -31.42
N GLY A 2 -19.93 -2.29 -30.65
CA GLY A 2 -21.18 -2.29 -29.88
C GLY A 2 -21.22 -1.21 -28.80
N ALA A 3 -22.24 -1.21 -27.95
CA ALA A 3 -22.45 -0.23 -26.87
C ALA A 3 -21.49 -0.37 -25.67
N HIS A 4 -20.32 -0.99 -25.84
CA HIS A 4 -19.40 -1.28 -24.76
C HIS A 4 -18.37 -0.16 -24.61
N GLU A 5 -18.37 0.48 -23.44
CA GLU A 5 -17.40 1.49 -23.03
C GLU A 5 -16.47 0.90 -21.93
N PRO A 6 -15.19 1.30 -21.88
CA PRO A 6 -14.30 0.88 -20.80
C PRO A 6 -14.83 1.26 -19.42
N SER A 7 -14.93 0.28 -18.52
CA SER A 7 -15.28 0.48 -17.11
C SER A 7 -14.01 0.63 -16.27
N ILE A 8 -13.74 1.84 -15.78
CA ILE A 8 -12.50 2.17 -15.08
C ILE A 8 -12.79 2.52 -13.63
N HIS A 9 -12.16 1.81 -12.68
CA HIS A 9 -12.31 2.13 -11.27
C HIS A 9 -11.74 3.54 -10.96
N PRO A 10 -12.39 4.38 -10.13
CA PRO A 10 -11.95 5.76 -9.86
C PRO A 10 -10.53 5.92 -9.30
N THR A 11 -10.01 4.88 -8.65
CA THR A 11 -8.65 4.86 -8.08
C THR A 11 -7.59 4.32 -9.03
N ALA A 12 -7.98 3.84 -10.21
CA ALA A 12 -7.04 3.38 -11.23
C ALA A 12 -6.35 4.57 -11.89
N TYR A 13 -5.09 4.39 -12.27
CA TYR A 13 -4.34 5.38 -13.05
C TYR A 13 -4.30 4.97 -14.52
N ILE A 14 -4.72 5.87 -15.42
CA ILE A 14 -4.61 5.69 -16.86
C ILE A 14 -3.74 6.80 -17.41
N ALA A 15 -2.61 6.45 -18.01
CA ALA A 15 -1.73 7.41 -18.65
C ALA A 15 -2.45 8.13 -19.80
N PRO A 16 -2.23 9.44 -20.02
CA PRO A 16 -2.91 10.20 -21.08
C PRO A 16 -2.68 9.68 -22.51
N THR A 17 -1.64 8.88 -22.73
CA THR A 17 -1.30 8.27 -24.02
C THR A 17 -1.75 6.83 -24.16
N ALA A 18 -2.35 6.24 -23.12
CA ALA A 18 -2.91 4.89 -23.18
C ALA A 18 -4.23 4.90 -23.96
N SER A 19 -4.47 3.86 -24.75
CA SER A 19 -5.71 3.67 -25.52
C SER A 19 -6.47 2.46 -25.01
N LEU A 20 -7.69 2.68 -24.50
CA LEU A 20 -8.60 1.63 -24.04
C LEU A 20 -9.85 1.65 -24.92
N ILE A 21 -10.18 0.53 -25.56
CA ILE A 21 -11.24 0.43 -26.58
C ILE A 21 -12.09 -0.81 -26.30
N GLY A 22 -13.42 -0.67 -26.32
CA GLY A 22 -14.37 -1.77 -26.22
C GLY A 22 -14.65 -2.24 -24.79
N ASP A 23 -14.92 -3.53 -24.63
CA ASP A 23 -15.24 -4.17 -23.36
C ASP A 23 -13.97 -4.40 -22.52
N VAL A 24 -13.57 -3.34 -21.82
CA VAL A 24 -12.37 -3.31 -20.97
C VAL A 24 -12.77 -2.95 -19.54
N ALA A 25 -12.44 -3.81 -18.58
CA ALA A 25 -12.65 -3.56 -17.15
C ALA A 25 -11.31 -3.35 -16.42
N ILE A 26 -11.14 -2.20 -15.76
CA ILE A 26 -9.96 -1.85 -14.98
C ILE A 26 -10.30 -1.82 -13.49
N GLY A 27 -9.65 -2.70 -12.72
CA GLY A 27 -9.85 -2.86 -11.29
C GLY A 27 -9.29 -1.72 -10.43
N ARG A 28 -9.59 -1.79 -9.14
CA ARG A 28 -9.15 -0.83 -8.12
C ARG A 28 -7.62 -0.73 -8.07
N GLU A 29 -7.10 0.49 -8.01
CA GLU A 29 -5.64 0.76 -7.93
C GLU A 29 -4.79 0.15 -9.06
N ALA A 30 -5.41 -0.38 -10.11
CA ALA A 30 -4.69 -0.81 -11.29
C ALA A 30 -4.09 0.40 -12.01
N SER A 31 -3.06 0.17 -12.82
CA SER A 31 -2.43 1.24 -13.60
C SER A 31 -2.14 0.81 -15.04
N VAL A 32 -2.43 1.70 -15.98
CA VAL A 32 -2.11 1.54 -17.41
C VAL A 32 -1.18 2.66 -17.82
N TRP A 33 0.01 2.29 -18.28
CA TRP A 33 1.13 3.20 -18.48
C TRP A 33 1.26 3.66 -19.94
N PHE A 34 2.28 4.49 -20.22
CA PHE A 34 2.31 5.33 -21.41
C PHE A 34 2.34 4.51 -22.70
N GLY A 35 1.46 4.88 -23.64
CA GLY A 35 1.36 4.25 -24.95
C GLY A 35 0.88 2.79 -24.94
N ALA A 36 0.40 2.27 -23.81
CA ALA A 36 -0.24 0.96 -23.78
C ALA A 36 -1.55 0.98 -24.60
N VAL A 37 -1.84 -0.11 -25.30
CA VAL A 37 -3.05 -0.28 -26.13
C VAL A 37 -3.80 -1.50 -25.65
N ILE A 38 -5.03 -1.31 -25.20
CA ILE A 38 -5.91 -2.36 -24.68
C ILE A 38 -7.19 -2.34 -25.52
N ARG A 39 -7.38 -3.39 -26.31
CA ARG A 39 -8.45 -3.46 -27.31
C ARG A 39 -9.34 -4.68 -27.05
N GLY A 40 -10.45 -4.47 -26.34
CA GLY A 40 -11.50 -5.44 -26.06
C GLY A 40 -12.70 -5.30 -27.01
N ASP A 41 -12.44 -5.11 -28.30
CA ASP A 41 -13.48 -4.96 -29.33
C ASP A 41 -13.96 -6.29 -29.93
N ALA A 42 -13.17 -7.36 -29.78
CA ALA A 42 -13.48 -8.71 -30.25
C ALA A 42 -13.92 -9.66 -29.12
N ASP A 43 -13.37 -9.51 -27.91
CA ASP A 43 -13.81 -10.18 -26.68
C ASP A 43 -13.39 -9.33 -25.46
N SER A 44 -13.88 -9.68 -24.28
CA SER A 44 -13.67 -8.95 -23.03
C SER A 44 -12.20 -8.97 -22.57
N ILE A 45 -11.76 -7.85 -22.01
CA ILE A 45 -10.47 -7.71 -21.33
C ILE A 45 -10.68 -7.22 -19.90
N SER A 46 -10.12 -7.93 -18.93
CA SER A 46 -10.19 -7.53 -17.52
C SER A 46 -8.81 -7.44 -16.87
N ILE A 47 -8.59 -6.39 -16.09
CA ILE A 47 -7.36 -6.17 -15.32
C ILE A 47 -7.72 -6.03 -13.85
N GLY A 48 -7.18 -6.93 -13.02
CA GLY A 48 -7.46 -7.00 -11.60
C GLY A 48 -6.84 -5.89 -10.76
N GLU A 49 -7.17 -5.93 -9.47
CA GLU A 49 -6.79 -4.92 -8.49
C GLU A 49 -5.26 -4.81 -8.33
N GLY A 50 -4.73 -3.59 -8.29
CA GLY A 50 -3.32 -3.32 -8.05
C GLY A 50 -2.38 -3.82 -9.16
N SER A 51 -2.92 -4.33 -10.27
CA SER A 51 -2.14 -4.79 -11.42
C SER A 51 -1.67 -3.61 -12.27
N ASN A 52 -0.48 -3.73 -12.86
CA ASN A 52 0.09 -2.69 -13.71
C ASN A 52 0.38 -3.21 -15.13
N ILE A 53 -0.07 -2.46 -16.13
CA ILE A 53 0.21 -2.67 -17.55
C ILE A 53 1.21 -1.60 -17.99
N GLN A 54 2.48 -1.97 -18.07
CA GLN A 54 3.56 -1.03 -18.29
C GLN A 54 3.65 -0.57 -19.76
N ASP A 55 4.52 0.41 -19.99
CA ASP A 55 4.57 1.20 -21.21
C ASP A 55 4.64 0.37 -22.49
N LEU A 56 3.95 0.84 -23.52
CA LEU A 56 3.92 0.26 -24.86
C LEU A 56 3.45 -1.20 -24.93
N SER A 57 2.81 -1.72 -23.88
CA SER A 57 2.22 -3.06 -23.89
C SER A 57 0.93 -3.09 -24.70
N VAL A 58 0.69 -4.19 -25.41
CA VAL A 58 -0.48 -4.40 -26.26
C VAL A 58 -1.28 -5.58 -25.74
N LEU A 59 -2.55 -5.34 -25.43
CA LEU A 59 -3.50 -6.32 -24.95
C LEU A 59 -4.64 -6.42 -25.97
N HIS A 60 -4.89 -7.63 -26.47
CA HIS A 60 -5.98 -7.93 -27.39
C HIS A 60 -6.56 -9.32 -27.07
N ALA A 61 -7.79 -9.57 -27.48
CA ALA A 61 -8.46 -10.85 -27.31
C ALA A 61 -9.11 -11.28 -28.63
N ASP A 62 -9.07 -12.57 -28.94
CA ASP A 62 -9.86 -13.14 -30.04
C ASP A 62 -11.21 -13.64 -29.51
N PRO A 63 -12.24 -13.75 -30.38
CA PRO A 63 -13.53 -14.32 -29.98
C PRO A 63 -13.36 -15.72 -29.36
N GLY A 64 -13.87 -15.90 -28.14
CA GLY A 64 -13.77 -17.15 -27.38
C GLY A 64 -12.50 -17.28 -26.53
N PHE A 65 -11.59 -16.31 -26.61
CA PHE A 65 -10.37 -16.22 -25.81
C PHE A 65 -10.32 -14.86 -25.09
N PRO A 66 -11.17 -14.64 -24.07
CA PRO A 66 -11.10 -13.41 -23.28
C PRO A 66 -9.73 -13.28 -22.60
N LEU A 67 -9.29 -12.04 -22.40
CA LEU A 67 -8.03 -11.75 -21.71
C LEU A 67 -8.31 -11.36 -20.26
N ARG A 68 -7.77 -12.14 -19.33
CA ARG A 68 -7.86 -11.84 -17.89
C ARG A 68 -6.48 -11.66 -17.29
N VAL A 69 -6.23 -10.49 -16.72
CA VAL A 69 -5.11 -10.25 -15.80
C VAL A 69 -5.65 -10.23 -14.38
N GLY A 70 -5.10 -11.08 -13.51
CA GLY A 70 -5.46 -11.20 -12.11
C GLY A 70 -5.08 -9.98 -11.28
N ASN A 71 -5.11 -10.14 -9.96
CA ASN A 71 -4.74 -9.08 -9.02
C ASN A 71 -3.22 -9.03 -8.82
N ARG A 72 -2.68 -7.84 -8.55
CA ARG A 72 -1.26 -7.59 -8.20
C ARG A 72 -0.27 -8.16 -9.22
N CYS A 73 -0.71 -8.27 -10.46
CA CYS A 73 0.11 -8.71 -11.57
C CYS A 73 0.96 -7.55 -12.08
N THR A 74 2.15 -7.88 -12.58
CA THR A 74 3.02 -6.92 -13.27
C THR A 74 3.19 -7.35 -14.71
N VAL A 75 2.64 -6.58 -15.63
CA VAL A 75 2.83 -6.78 -17.08
C VAL A 75 3.88 -5.78 -17.54
N GLY A 76 5.09 -6.28 -17.80
CA GLY A 76 6.27 -5.49 -18.11
C GLY A 76 6.16 -4.66 -19.39
N HIS A 77 7.10 -3.74 -19.61
CA HIS A 77 7.09 -2.89 -20.81
C HIS A 77 7.10 -3.71 -22.11
N ARG A 78 6.40 -3.23 -23.13
CA ARG A 78 6.36 -3.83 -24.48
C ARG A 78 5.90 -5.30 -24.48
N VAL A 79 5.07 -5.70 -23.53
CA VAL A 79 4.49 -7.04 -23.52
C VAL A 79 3.32 -7.11 -24.51
N THR A 80 3.20 -8.24 -25.20
CA THR A 80 2.01 -8.57 -25.97
C THR A 80 1.24 -9.68 -25.25
N LEU A 81 0.01 -9.40 -24.83
CA LEU A 81 -0.92 -10.39 -24.30
C LEU A 81 -2.06 -10.59 -25.29
N HIS A 82 -2.30 -11.84 -25.66
CA HIS A 82 -3.34 -12.21 -26.60
C HIS A 82 -4.22 -13.31 -26.02
N GLY A 83 -5.49 -13.00 -25.70
CA GLY A 83 -6.50 -13.96 -25.28
C GLY A 83 -6.06 -14.99 -24.23
N CYS A 84 -5.39 -14.54 -23.17
CA CYS A 84 -4.77 -15.39 -22.16
C CYS A 84 -5.26 -15.08 -20.74
N THR A 85 -5.08 -16.04 -19.83
CA THR A 85 -5.34 -15.87 -18.39
C THR A 85 -4.02 -15.77 -17.62
N ILE A 86 -3.79 -14.61 -17.01
CA ILE A 86 -2.71 -14.36 -16.06
C ILE A 86 -3.33 -14.39 -14.66
N HIS A 87 -2.96 -15.37 -13.84
CA HIS A 87 -3.43 -15.45 -12.46
C HIS A 87 -2.73 -14.44 -11.55
N ASP A 88 -3.30 -14.25 -10.36
CA ASP A 88 -2.87 -13.28 -9.37
C ASP A 88 -1.37 -13.39 -9.07
N ASP A 89 -0.76 -12.26 -8.71
CA ASP A 89 0.65 -12.17 -8.28
C ASP A 89 1.68 -12.57 -9.37
N ALA A 90 1.25 -12.78 -10.62
CA ALA A 90 2.17 -13.13 -11.70
C ALA A 90 2.93 -11.92 -12.25
N ILE A 91 4.14 -12.17 -12.76
CA ILE A 91 5.02 -11.16 -13.36
C ILE A 91 5.36 -11.58 -14.79
N ILE A 92 4.97 -10.76 -15.76
CA ILE A 92 5.31 -10.94 -17.16
C ILE A 92 6.47 -10.01 -17.49
N GLY A 93 7.63 -10.59 -17.77
CA GLY A 93 8.85 -9.85 -18.07
C GLY A 93 8.72 -9.01 -19.33
N MET A 94 9.46 -7.90 -19.38
CA MET A 94 9.45 -6.96 -20.50
C MET A 94 9.66 -7.66 -21.85
N GLY A 95 8.92 -7.22 -22.87
CA GLY A 95 9.03 -7.75 -24.23
C GLY A 95 8.51 -9.17 -24.42
N ALA A 96 7.90 -9.80 -23.41
CA ALA A 96 7.32 -11.13 -23.57
C ALA A 96 6.07 -11.12 -24.47
N THR A 97 5.83 -12.22 -25.16
CA THR A 97 4.62 -12.45 -25.98
C THR A 97 3.88 -13.67 -25.47
N ILE A 98 2.62 -13.49 -25.11
CA ILE A 98 1.73 -14.52 -24.55
C ILE A 98 0.58 -14.74 -25.53
N LEU A 99 0.45 -15.95 -26.07
CA LEU A 99 -0.55 -16.29 -27.09
C LEU A 99 -1.88 -16.81 -26.49
N ASN A 100 -2.86 -17.01 -27.36
CA ASN A 100 -4.22 -17.42 -27.01
C ASN A 100 -4.26 -18.68 -26.15
N GLY A 101 -5.17 -18.69 -25.18
CA GLY A 101 -5.43 -19.84 -24.31
C GLY A 101 -4.30 -20.15 -23.33
N VAL A 102 -3.24 -19.33 -23.25
CA VAL A 102 -2.20 -19.50 -22.24
C VAL A 102 -2.77 -19.24 -20.86
N ILE A 103 -2.37 -20.08 -19.90
CA ILE A 103 -2.66 -19.89 -18.47
C ILE A 103 -1.33 -19.72 -17.74
N VAL A 104 -1.09 -18.54 -17.17
CA VAL A 104 0.05 -18.27 -16.29
C VAL A 104 -0.42 -18.40 -14.85
N GLY A 105 0.06 -19.42 -14.14
CA GLY A 105 -0.32 -19.70 -12.75
C GLY A 105 0.10 -18.60 -11.77
N GLU A 106 -0.59 -18.56 -10.64
CA GLU A 106 -0.38 -17.58 -9.56
C GLU A 106 1.10 -17.46 -9.17
N GLY A 107 1.60 -16.25 -8.93
CA GLY A 107 2.98 -16.02 -8.46
C GLY A 107 4.08 -16.36 -9.48
N SER A 108 3.71 -16.80 -10.69
CA SER A 108 4.67 -17.21 -11.71
C SER A 108 5.34 -16.02 -12.39
N VAL A 109 6.52 -16.27 -12.95
CA VAL A 109 7.31 -15.31 -13.71
C VAL A 109 7.51 -15.83 -15.12
N VAL A 110 7.09 -15.05 -16.12
CA VAL A 110 7.53 -15.23 -17.50
C VAL A 110 8.74 -14.32 -17.72
N GLY A 111 9.86 -14.87 -18.17
CA GLY A 111 11.08 -14.11 -18.39
C GLY A 111 10.95 -13.06 -19.49
N ALA A 112 11.81 -12.04 -19.44
CA ALA A 112 11.89 -11.04 -20.50
C ALA A 112 12.10 -11.68 -21.87
N CYS A 113 11.51 -11.07 -22.91
CA CYS A 113 11.59 -11.51 -24.30
C CYS A 113 11.20 -12.97 -24.57
N SER A 114 10.43 -13.59 -23.67
CA SER A 114 9.97 -14.97 -23.83
C SER A 114 8.71 -15.04 -24.68
N VAL A 115 8.52 -16.14 -25.42
CA VAL A 115 7.29 -16.41 -26.18
C VAL A 115 6.61 -17.64 -25.61
N VAL A 116 5.40 -17.49 -25.10
CA VAL A 116 4.59 -18.59 -24.57
C VAL A 116 3.56 -19.00 -25.63
N LEU A 117 3.64 -20.25 -26.09
CA LEU A 117 2.83 -20.77 -27.19
C LEU A 117 1.37 -21.00 -26.79
N GLU A 118 0.47 -21.00 -27.77
CA GLU A 118 -0.97 -21.19 -27.57
C GLU A 118 -1.30 -22.42 -26.70
N GLY A 119 -2.26 -22.27 -25.80
CA GLY A 119 -2.72 -23.33 -24.90
C GLY A 119 -1.72 -23.79 -23.84
N THR A 120 -0.54 -23.16 -23.74
CA THR A 120 0.46 -23.55 -22.73
C THR A 120 -0.06 -23.21 -21.33
N VAL A 121 0.10 -24.14 -20.40
CA VAL A 121 -0.16 -23.92 -18.97
C VAL A 121 1.18 -23.82 -18.23
N ILE A 122 1.48 -22.65 -17.67
CA ILE A 122 2.60 -22.44 -16.76
C ILE A 122 2.09 -22.69 -15.33
N PRO A 123 2.60 -23.71 -14.62
CA PRO A 123 2.15 -24.02 -13.26
C PRO A 123 2.41 -22.85 -12.30
N PRO A 124 1.65 -22.72 -11.20
CA PRO A 124 1.88 -21.70 -10.19
C PRO A 124 3.32 -21.67 -9.68
N HIS A 125 3.76 -20.49 -9.26
CA HIS A 125 5.08 -20.23 -8.68
C HIS A 125 6.23 -20.66 -9.59
N SER A 126 6.05 -20.69 -10.91
CA SER A 126 7.07 -21.14 -11.86
C SER A 126 7.84 -19.98 -12.48
N LEU A 127 9.10 -20.20 -12.82
CA LEU A 127 9.85 -19.37 -13.76
C LEU A 127 9.86 -20.04 -15.14
N ALA A 128 9.20 -19.45 -16.12
CA ALA A 128 9.23 -19.87 -17.52
C ALA A 128 10.03 -18.87 -18.37
N VAL A 129 11.00 -19.33 -19.16
CA VAL A 129 11.85 -18.45 -19.98
C VAL A 129 12.14 -19.05 -21.35
N GLY A 130 12.36 -18.19 -22.35
CA GLY A 130 12.83 -18.55 -23.69
C GLY A 130 11.78 -18.42 -24.78
N THR A 131 12.17 -18.82 -25.99
CA THR A 131 11.33 -18.82 -27.20
C THR A 131 11.51 -20.15 -27.92
N PRO A 132 10.60 -21.13 -27.71
CA PRO A 132 9.44 -21.09 -26.82
C PRO A 132 9.84 -21.11 -25.33
N ALA A 133 8.98 -20.55 -24.48
CA ALA A 133 9.21 -20.49 -23.04
C ALA A 133 9.07 -21.88 -22.40
N VAL A 134 10.03 -22.24 -21.54
CA VAL A 134 10.03 -23.50 -20.81
C VAL A 134 10.21 -23.22 -19.32
N VAL A 135 9.48 -23.94 -18.48
CA VAL A 135 9.64 -23.88 -17.02
C VAL A 135 11.05 -24.34 -16.64
N ARG A 136 11.80 -23.47 -15.95
CA ARG A 136 13.18 -23.73 -15.51
C ARG A 136 13.30 -24.07 -14.04
N LYS A 137 12.48 -23.44 -13.22
CA LYS A 137 12.45 -23.64 -11.77
C LYS A 137 11.11 -23.20 -11.19
N THR A 138 10.90 -23.55 -9.94
CA THR A 138 9.80 -23.05 -9.12
C THR A 138 10.34 -22.15 -7.99
N TYR A 139 9.48 -21.28 -7.49
CA TYR A 139 9.69 -20.44 -6.32
C TYR A 139 8.92 -21.02 -5.14
N ASP A 140 9.33 -20.64 -3.93
CA ASP A 140 8.47 -20.75 -2.78
C ASP A 140 7.26 -19.80 -2.92
N ARG A 141 6.09 -20.22 -2.42
CA ARG A 141 4.84 -19.46 -2.54
C ARG A 141 4.96 -18.10 -1.85
N ASP A 142 5.47 -18.08 -0.63
CA ASP A 142 5.50 -16.85 0.17
C ASP A 142 6.49 -15.86 -0.42
N GLU A 143 7.62 -16.35 -0.95
CA GLU A 143 8.57 -15.53 -1.71
C GLU A 143 7.94 -14.95 -2.98
N ALA A 144 7.22 -15.77 -3.75
CA ALA A 144 6.56 -15.35 -4.99
C ALA A 144 5.52 -14.26 -4.75
N VAL A 145 4.65 -14.47 -3.75
CA VAL A 145 3.60 -13.53 -3.35
C VAL A 145 4.20 -12.26 -2.74
N ALA A 146 5.24 -12.36 -1.92
CA ALA A 146 5.91 -11.18 -1.34
C ALA A 146 6.52 -10.29 -2.43
N ARG A 147 7.18 -10.89 -3.44
CA ARG A 147 7.74 -10.18 -4.59
C ARG A 147 6.66 -9.46 -5.40
N ALA A 148 5.55 -10.12 -5.69
CA ALA A 148 4.45 -9.54 -6.45
C ALA A 148 3.77 -8.38 -5.70
N ASN A 149 3.50 -8.57 -4.41
CA ASN A 149 2.96 -7.53 -3.54
C ASN A 149 3.85 -6.29 -3.49
N ASP A 150 5.18 -6.47 -3.46
CA ASP A 150 6.09 -5.34 -3.42
C ASP A 150 6.04 -4.52 -4.71
N ASN A 151 6.10 -5.19 -5.87
CA ASN A 151 5.93 -4.54 -7.16
C ASN A 151 4.58 -3.82 -7.28
N ALA A 152 3.49 -4.48 -6.88
CA ALA A 152 2.16 -3.89 -6.92
C ALA A 152 2.09 -2.61 -6.06
N ARG A 153 2.56 -2.66 -4.81
CA ARG A 153 2.59 -1.47 -3.92
C ARG A 153 3.35 -0.31 -4.53
N GLN A 154 4.53 -0.56 -5.11
CA GLN A 154 5.34 0.47 -5.75
C GLN A 154 4.61 1.12 -6.93
N TYR A 155 3.94 0.33 -7.77
CA TYR A 155 3.19 0.84 -8.91
C TYR A 155 1.88 1.53 -8.53
N VAL A 156 1.22 1.11 -7.45
CA VAL A 156 0.08 1.83 -6.87
C VAL A 156 0.50 3.22 -6.38
N ALA A 157 1.61 3.31 -5.63
CA ALA A 157 2.16 4.59 -5.19
C ALA A 157 2.51 5.48 -6.39
N ARG A 158 3.20 4.92 -7.38
CA ARG A 158 3.57 5.65 -8.61
C ARG A 158 2.35 6.11 -9.41
N GLY A 159 1.29 5.29 -9.50
CA GLY A 159 0.04 5.67 -10.18
C GLY A 159 -0.61 6.89 -9.51
N ARG A 160 -0.69 6.90 -8.16
CA ARG A 160 -1.20 8.05 -7.39
C ARG A 160 -0.35 9.30 -7.61
N LEU A 161 0.97 9.14 -7.64
CA LEU A 161 1.91 10.21 -7.93
C LEU A 161 1.64 10.85 -9.30
N TYR A 162 1.57 10.03 -10.35
CA TYR A 162 1.34 10.51 -11.71
C TYR A 162 -0.04 11.14 -11.89
N GLN A 163 -1.07 10.57 -11.26
CA GLN A 163 -2.41 11.16 -11.25
C GLN A 163 -2.40 12.59 -10.71
N ARG A 164 -1.67 12.84 -9.62
CA ARG A 164 -1.51 14.19 -9.05
C ARG A 164 -0.73 15.13 -9.98
N ALA A 165 0.33 14.64 -10.62
CA ALA A 165 1.14 15.45 -11.53
C ALA A 165 0.34 15.88 -12.78
N CYS A 166 -0.44 14.98 -13.38
CA CYS A 166 -1.29 15.29 -14.53
C CYS A 166 -2.35 16.37 -14.20
N LEU A 167 -3.01 16.26 -13.04
CA LEU A 167 -4.01 17.23 -12.60
C LEU A 167 -3.44 18.65 -12.42
N ARG A 168 -2.20 18.78 -11.94
CA ARG A 168 -1.54 20.10 -11.83
C ARG A 168 -1.30 20.72 -13.20
N THR A 169 -0.86 19.95 -14.19
CA THR A 169 -0.62 20.50 -15.53
C THR A 169 -1.89 21.00 -16.21
N GLU A 170 -3.06 20.42 -15.94
CA GLU A 170 -4.34 20.93 -16.47
C GLU A 170 -4.77 22.23 -15.78
N HIS A 171 -4.52 22.35 -14.47
CA HIS A 171 -4.78 23.56 -13.71
C HIS A 171 -3.84 24.70 -14.11
N GLU A 172 -2.53 24.42 -14.23
CA GLU A 172 -1.51 25.37 -14.67
C GLU A 172 -1.68 25.73 -16.16
N LYS A 173 -2.16 24.84 -17.03
CA LYS A 173 -2.51 25.21 -18.42
C LYS A 173 -3.67 26.20 -18.52
N ARG A 174 -4.55 26.27 -17.51
CA ARG A 174 -5.63 27.29 -17.43
C ARG A 174 -5.10 28.66 -16.98
N GLU A 175 -3.94 28.73 -16.38
CA GLU A 175 -3.24 29.97 -16.04
C GLU A 175 -1.94 30.07 -16.86
N THR A 176 -1.98 30.75 -18.01
CA THR A 176 -0.84 30.94 -18.96
C THR A 176 0.55 30.78 -18.33
N PRO A 177 1.40 29.81 -18.76
CA PRO A 177 2.64 29.53 -18.07
C PRO A 177 3.71 30.58 -18.38
N LYS A 178 4.27 31.19 -17.33
CA LYS A 178 5.65 31.73 -17.39
C LYS A 178 6.60 30.54 -17.29
N MET A 179 7.50 30.42 -18.27
CA MET A 179 8.61 29.47 -18.26
C MET A 179 9.39 29.61 -16.95
N ILE A 180 9.35 28.58 -16.10
CA ILE A 180 10.27 28.46 -14.97
C ILE A 180 11.17 27.25 -15.24
N GLU A 181 12.42 27.57 -15.49
CA GLU A 181 13.57 26.66 -15.52
C GLU A 181 13.80 26.11 -14.11
N GLY A 182 13.83 24.79 -13.96
CA GLY A 182 14.37 24.17 -12.74
C GLY A 182 13.53 23.02 -12.18
N LYS A 183 14.10 21.80 -12.27
CA LYS A 183 13.68 20.54 -11.67
C LYS A 183 12.29 20.04 -12.12
N ASN A 184 12.32 18.98 -12.91
CA ASN A 184 11.20 18.11 -13.26
C ASN A 184 10.32 17.83 -12.02
N THR A 185 9.05 18.22 -12.11
CA THR A 185 8.02 18.10 -11.07
C THR A 185 7.92 16.69 -10.47
N VAL A 186 8.26 15.67 -11.26
CA VAL A 186 8.26 14.26 -10.84
C VAL A 186 9.31 13.99 -9.76
N ASP A 187 10.52 14.55 -9.88
CA ASP A 187 11.62 14.27 -8.94
C ASP A 187 11.34 14.89 -7.56
N LEU A 188 10.71 16.07 -7.54
CA LEU A 188 10.29 16.71 -6.29
C LEU A 188 9.22 15.90 -5.57
N LEU A 189 8.25 15.36 -6.31
CA LEU A 189 7.18 14.57 -5.73
C LEU A 189 7.66 13.18 -5.26
N LEU A 190 8.63 12.57 -5.94
CA LEU A 190 9.28 11.34 -5.47
C LEU A 190 10.01 11.58 -4.15
N GLN A 191 10.72 12.70 -4.02
CA GLN A 191 11.37 13.09 -2.77
C GLN A 191 10.36 13.34 -1.64
N GLU A 192 9.22 13.96 -1.94
CA GLU A 192 8.15 14.17 -0.97
C GLU A 192 7.50 12.86 -0.52
N GLU A 193 7.24 11.91 -1.43
CA GLU A 193 6.71 10.59 -1.09
C GLU A 193 7.72 9.76 -0.28
N GLU A 194 8.99 9.75 -0.67
CA GLU A 194 10.05 9.08 0.10
C GLU A 194 10.16 9.66 1.51
N GLN A 195 10.08 10.99 1.66
CA GLN A 195 10.06 11.64 2.96
C GLN A 195 8.82 11.27 3.78
N GLN A 196 7.63 11.23 3.17
CA GLN A 196 6.40 10.83 3.85
C GLN A 196 6.46 9.37 4.28
N GLN A 197 7.00 8.48 3.44
CA GLN A 197 7.16 7.07 3.76
C GLN A 197 8.20 6.85 4.87
N GLN A 198 9.31 7.58 4.84
CA GLN A 198 10.30 7.58 5.93
C GLN A 198 9.70 8.10 7.24
N GLN A 199 8.87 9.15 7.18
CA GLN A 199 8.15 9.65 8.36
C GLN A 199 7.14 8.64 8.91
N GLN A 200 6.42 7.93 8.05
CA GLN A 200 5.50 6.86 8.46
C GLN A 200 6.24 5.67 9.08
N ILE A 201 7.37 5.26 8.50
CA ILE A 201 8.23 4.21 9.06
C ILE A 201 8.80 4.63 10.41
N ALA A 202 9.28 5.87 10.53
CA ALA A 202 9.77 6.41 11.80
C ALA A 202 8.67 6.45 12.88
N ALA A 203 7.45 6.86 12.52
CA ALA A 203 6.30 6.87 13.44
C ALA A 203 5.89 5.45 13.87
N ALA A 204 5.97 4.48 12.97
CA ALA A 204 5.71 3.07 13.29
C ALA A 204 6.77 2.49 14.25
N HIS A 205 8.05 2.80 14.03
CA HIS A 205 9.13 2.40 14.93
C HIS A 205 9.01 3.03 16.33
N ASP A 206 8.59 4.29 16.42
CA ASP A 206 8.40 4.97 17.70
C ASP A 206 7.20 4.39 18.47
N THR A 207 6.14 3.99 17.75
CA THR A 207 4.99 3.27 18.31
C THR A 207 5.42 1.92 18.88
N GLN A 208 6.18 1.13 18.12
CA GLN A 208 6.69 -0.17 18.58
C GLN A 208 7.65 -0.05 19.77
N ARG A 209 8.47 1.01 19.80
CA ARG A 209 9.37 1.31 20.94
C ARG A 209 8.59 1.70 22.19
N THR A 210 7.48 2.40 22.03
CA THR A 210 6.58 2.80 23.12
C THR A 210 5.84 1.59 23.69
N GLU A 211 5.33 0.70 22.82
CA GLU A 211 4.71 -0.58 23.23
C GLU A 211 5.70 -1.49 23.98
N GLN A 212 6.95 -1.57 23.51
CA GLN A 212 7.97 -2.38 24.19
C GLN A 212 8.34 -1.81 25.57
N ARG A 213 8.38 -0.47 25.71
CA ARG A 213 8.55 0.19 27.01
C ARG A 213 7.40 -0.10 27.97
N LEU A 214 6.16 -0.08 27.48
CA LEU A 214 4.99 -0.41 28.29
C LEU A 214 5.03 -1.87 28.78
N LYS A 215 5.41 -2.82 27.92
CA LYS A 215 5.59 -4.23 28.33
C LYS A 215 6.68 -4.41 29.40
N ASN A 216 7.77 -3.67 29.30
CA ASN A 216 8.83 -3.72 30.32
C ASN A 216 8.34 -3.16 31.66
N ILE A 217 7.59 -2.04 31.64
CA ILE A 217 6.99 -1.46 32.85
C ILE A 217 5.95 -2.41 33.47
N GLU A 218 5.13 -3.09 32.64
CA GLU A 218 4.19 -4.11 33.12
C GLU A 218 4.92 -5.29 33.79
N GLY A 219 6.06 -5.72 33.25
CA GLY A 219 6.90 -6.75 33.87
C GLY A 219 7.46 -6.32 35.23
N GLU A 220 8.01 -5.11 35.33
CA GLU A 220 8.52 -4.56 36.59
C GLU A 220 7.44 -4.43 37.67
N LEU A 221 6.21 -4.03 37.29
CA LEU A 221 5.06 -3.95 38.20
C LEU A 221 4.63 -5.33 38.69
N GLN A 222 4.67 -6.36 37.84
CA GLN A 222 4.35 -7.74 38.23
C GLN A 222 5.38 -8.31 39.21
N ASP A 223 6.66 -8.01 39.03
CA ASP A 223 7.71 -8.46 39.93
C ASP A 223 7.65 -7.75 41.29
N LEU A 224 7.31 -6.46 41.32
CA LEU A 224 7.01 -5.74 42.56
C LEU A 224 5.78 -6.30 43.28
N ALA A 225 4.72 -6.67 42.56
CA ALA A 225 3.54 -7.30 43.13
C ALA A 225 3.87 -8.69 43.73
N ARG A 226 4.75 -9.47 43.10
CA ARG A 226 5.24 -10.75 43.65
C ARG A 226 6.07 -10.55 44.91
N LEU A 227 6.95 -9.55 44.94
CA LEU A 227 7.74 -9.20 46.13
C LEU A 227 6.85 -8.72 47.29
N ALA A 228 5.79 -7.96 47.00
CA ALA A 228 4.81 -7.54 47.99
C ALA A 228 3.99 -8.73 48.54
N ALA A 229 3.58 -9.66 47.67
CA ALA A 229 2.89 -10.88 48.07
C ALA A 229 3.75 -11.81 48.95
N ALA A 230 5.06 -11.84 48.71
CA ALA A 230 6.03 -12.59 49.53
C ALA A 230 6.29 -11.95 50.91
N ALA A 231 5.88 -10.70 51.13
CA ALA A 231 6.14 -9.93 52.35
C ALA A 231 4.95 -9.89 53.34
N GLU A 232 3.89 -10.67 53.12
CA GLU A 232 2.67 -10.73 53.95
C GLU A 232 2.04 -9.36 54.28
N ALA A 233 2.12 -8.38 53.36
CA ALA A 233 1.40 -7.12 53.48
C ALA A 233 0.30 -7.05 52.39
N PRO A 234 -0.98 -6.79 52.73
CA PRO A 234 -2.05 -6.76 51.73
C PRO A 234 -1.94 -5.48 50.91
N VAL A 235 -1.72 -5.63 49.59
CA VAL A 235 -1.81 -4.52 48.63
C VAL A 235 -2.76 -4.94 47.52
N ASP A 236 -3.96 -4.36 47.49
CA ASP A 236 -4.92 -4.54 46.40
C ASP A 236 -4.51 -3.71 45.18
N VAL A 237 -4.10 -4.39 44.10
CA VAL A 237 -3.78 -3.76 42.81
C VAL A 237 -4.97 -3.95 41.85
N PHE A 238 -5.75 -2.89 41.64
CA PHE A 238 -6.80 -2.87 40.62
C PHE A 238 -6.21 -2.45 39.25
N VAL A 239 -6.11 -3.40 38.32
CA VAL A 239 -5.86 -3.10 36.89
C VAL A 239 -7.20 -3.03 36.17
N LYS A 240 -7.67 -1.81 35.85
CA LYS A 240 -8.88 -1.61 35.05
C LYS A 240 -8.52 -1.70 33.56
N LYS A 241 -8.83 -2.82 32.90
CA LYS A 241 -8.83 -2.90 31.42
C LYS A 241 -10.06 -2.15 30.90
N GLN A 242 -9.88 -0.98 30.30
CA GLN A 242 -10.90 -0.39 29.44
C GLN A 242 -10.61 -0.78 27.99
N SER A 243 -11.58 -1.42 27.34
CA SER A 243 -11.55 -1.72 25.90
C SER A 243 -12.02 -0.52 25.09
N ALA A 244 -11.38 -0.28 23.94
CA ALA A 244 -11.64 0.82 23.01
C ALA A 244 -12.95 0.70 22.20
N ARG A 245 -14.09 0.46 22.86
CA ARG A 245 -15.42 0.43 22.25
C ARG A 245 -16.39 1.22 23.12
N ASP A 246 -16.33 2.55 23.07
CA ASP A 246 -17.36 3.44 23.62
C ASP A 246 -17.22 4.88 23.06
N PHE A 247 -16.93 5.00 21.76
CA PHE A 247 -17.06 6.28 21.06
C PHE A 247 -17.94 6.06 19.82
N THR A 248 -19.25 6.17 20.02
CA THR A 248 -20.19 6.45 18.94
C THR A 248 -21.23 7.46 19.41
N GLN A 249 -21.36 8.49 18.58
CA GLN A 249 -22.50 9.40 18.34
C GLN A 249 -22.64 10.69 19.16
N ASP A 250 -22.55 11.77 18.36
CA ASP A 250 -23.35 13.00 18.31
C ASP A 250 -23.24 14.02 19.45
N ASP A 251 -22.51 15.11 19.21
CA ASP A 251 -23.16 16.37 18.80
C ASP A 251 -22.14 17.45 18.42
N ASP A 252 -22.39 18.08 17.28
CA ASP A 252 -21.63 19.17 16.71
C ASP A 252 -21.84 20.51 17.43
N SER A 253 -20.89 21.42 17.21
CA SER A 253 -21.03 22.89 17.30
C SER A 253 -20.87 23.60 18.67
N HIS A 254 -19.62 23.69 19.16
CA HIS A 254 -19.00 24.96 19.63
C HIS A 254 -17.59 24.78 20.23
N ALA A 255 -17.16 23.55 20.52
CA ALA A 255 -15.86 23.28 21.15
C ALA A 255 -14.67 23.25 20.15
N CYS A 256 -14.92 22.96 18.88
CA CYS A 256 -13.86 22.71 17.89
C CYS A 256 -13.08 23.98 17.48
N ALA A 257 -13.70 25.17 17.60
CA ALA A 257 -13.04 26.44 17.29
C ALA A 257 -12.08 26.93 18.39
N LYS A 258 -12.28 26.49 19.65
CA LYS A 258 -11.40 26.83 20.78
C LYS A 258 -10.20 25.87 20.87
N ALA A 259 -10.39 24.60 20.52
CA ALA A 259 -9.32 23.59 20.50
C ALA A 259 -8.30 23.82 19.36
N ARG A 260 -8.73 24.31 18.19
CA ARG A 260 -7.81 24.61 17.07
C ARG A 260 -6.91 25.84 17.29
N ARG A 261 -7.28 26.74 18.20
CA ARG A 261 -6.48 27.93 18.54
C ARG A 261 -5.43 27.68 19.63
N ALA A 262 -5.53 26.58 20.37
CA ALA A 262 -4.58 26.21 21.42
C ALA A 262 -3.45 25.27 20.96
N LEU A 263 -3.54 24.72 19.74
CA LEU A 263 -2.58 23.72 19.22
C LEU A 263 -1.60 24.28 18.18
N THR A 264 -1.57 25.61 17.96
CA THR A 264 -0.65 26.24 16.99
C THR A 264 0.52 27.00 17.61
N ASN A 265 0.64 27.06 18.94
CA ASN A 265 1.84 27.60 19.60
C ASN A 265 2.16 26.78 20.85
N GLU A 266 3.02 25.78 20.69
CA GLU A 266 4.07 25.35 21.63
C GLU A 266 4.54 23.95 21.22
N LYS A 267 5.54 23.93 20.33
CA LYS A 267 6.53 22.85 20.40
C LYS A 267 7.32 23.06 21.70
N VAL A 268 7.71 21.92 22.29
CA VAL A 268 8.71 21.74 23.34
C VAL A 268 8.17 21.80 24.78
N VAL A 269 8.41 20.71 25.51
CA VAL A 269 8.28 20.50 26.98
C VAL A 269 6.91 20.06 27.50
N ALA A 270 6.72 18.75 27.70
CA ALA A 270 6.18 18.15 28.93
C ALA A 270 6.00 16.62 28.78
N VAL A 271 7.09 15.89 28.54
CA VAL A 271 7.17 14.46 28.89
C VAL A 271 7.98 14.37 30.17
N THR A 272 7.34 14.64 31.30
CA THR A 272 7.84 14.36 32.66
C THR A 272 6.82 14.85 33.68
N THR A 273 5.83 14.04 34.04
CA THR A 273 5.06 14.16 35.30
C THR A 273 4.03 13.03 35.40
N ALA A 274 4.51 11.83 35.73
CA ALA A 274 3.65 10.80 36.32
C ALA A 274 4.45 9.90 37.27
N SER A 275 5.73 9.65 36.97
CA SER A 275 6.56 8.73 37.76
C SER A 275 7.23 9.35 39.01
N ASN A 276 7.28 10.67 39.16
CA ASN A 276 7.88 11.31 40.34
C ASN A 276 6.87 11.65 41.46
N PHE A 277 5.56 11.69 41.19
CA PHE A 277 4.57 12.06 42.22
C PHE A 277 4.23 10.88 43.14
N ALA A 278 4.20 9.65 42.59
CA ALA A 278 4.00 8.43 43.37
C ALA A 278 5.21 8.11 44.26
N LEU A 279 6.43 8.38 43.80
CA LEU A 279 7.66 8.15 44.55
C LEU A 279 7.84 9.18 45.69
N LEU A 280 7.43 10.44 45.47
CA LEU A 280 7.42 11.47 46.52
C LEU A 280 6.38 11.17 47.62
N LEU A 281 5.19 10.68 47.26
CA LEU A 281 4.15 10.31 48.22
C LEU A 281 4.56 9.09 49.08
N LEU A 282 5.30 8.14 48.51
CA LEU A 282 5.81 6.98 49.26
C LEU A 282 6.93 7.34 50.25
N LEU A 283 7.79 8.30 49.89
CA LEU A 283 8.85 8.80 50.76
C LEU A 283 8.33 9.71 51.87
N ALA A 284 7.28 10.50 51.60
CA ALA A 284 6.61 11.32 52.60
C ALA A 284 5.87 10.47 53.65
N TYR A 285 5.28 9.33 53.27
CA TYR A 285 4.62 8.41 54.20
C TYR A 285 5.59 7.66 55.11
N LYS A 286 6.82 7.37 54.66
CA LYS A 286 7.88 6.71 55.46
C LYS A 286 8.56 7.65 56.47
N ALA A 287 8.42 8.98 56.32
CA ALA A 287 9.14 9.97 57.13
C ALA A 287 8.34 10.53 58.33
N GLY A 288 7.10 10.08 58.56
CA GLY A 288 6.36 10.36 59.81
C GLY A 288 6.06 11.83 60.10
N MET A 289 5.85 12.67 59.09
CA MET A 289 5.58 14.11 59.28
C MET A 289 4.07 14.41 59.23
N ASN A 290 3.48 14.72 60.39
CA ASN A 290 2.16 15.33 60.52
C ASN A 290 2.22 16.82 60.20
N TRP A 291 1.42 17.31 59.25
CA TRP A 291 1.11 18.74 59.12
C TRP A 291 -0.41 18.95 59.07
N PHE A 292 -0.88 19.75 60.02
CA PHE A 292 -2.27 20.17 60.22
C PHE A 292 -2.76 21.10 59.10
N PHE A 293 -4.03 20.99 58.74
CA PHE A 293 -4.80 21.92 57.91
C PHE A 293 -5.11 23.23 58.64
N GLN A 294 -4.94 24.36 57.95
CA GLN A 294 -5.94 25.43 57.81
C GLN A 294 -5.80 26.09 56.45
#